data_AF-A0AA97NSL2-F1
#
_entry.id   AF-A0AA97NSL2-F1
#
_cell.length_a   1.000
_cell.length_b   1.000
_cell.length_c   1.000
_cell.angle_alpha   90.00
_cell.angle_beta   90.00
_cell.angle_gamma   90.00
#
_symmetry.space_group_name_H-M   'P 1'
#
loop_
_entity.id
_entity.type
_entity.pdbx_description
1 polymer ?
#
loop_
_entity_poly.entity_id
_entity_poly.type
_entity_poly.pdbx_seq_one_letter_code
_entity_poly.pdbx_strand_id
1 'polypeptide(L)'
;MHSISHRLHLRARIPPLPFVPSVILGILLMGTYGLVTANPERCHWRAIAFTVDAYLYILLAASNIATMYLIDACPERIGANLVVIPVTRDLVSFGISNGTVGYIANVDTANLSGVYAAVIVIFGLTGCVMFWTGKSARRFCAPWVTDYE
;
A
#
# COMPACT_ATOMS: atom_id res chain seq x y z
N MET A 1 6.53 -15.94 32.26
CA MET A 1 6.36 -15.00 31.11
C MET A 1 7.63 -14.85 30.24
N HIS A 2 8.71 -15.61 30.46
CA HIS A 2 9.96 -15.53 29.70
C HIS A 2 10.01 -16.41 28.41
N SER A 3 8.98 -17.25 28.19
CA SER A 3 8.93 -18.24 27.09
C SER A 3 8.20 -17.74 25.84
N ILE A 4 7.45 -16.64 25.92
CA ILE A 4 6.68 -16.09 24.79
C ILE A 4 7.58 -15.24 23.87
N SER A 5 8.53 -14.51 24.43
CA SER A 5 9.50 -13.68 23.69
C SER A 5 10.34 -14.52 22.70
N HIS A 6 10.83 -15.69 23.13
CA HIS A 6 11.66 -16.55 22.27
C HIS A 6 10.87 -17.19 21.11
N ARG A 7 9.53 -17.30 21.22
CA ARG A 7 8.68 -17.77 20.10
C ARG A 7 8.29 -16.66 19.12
N LEU A 8 8.46 -15.38 19.47
CA LEU A 8 8.23 -14.25 18.58
C LEU A 8 9.33 -14.14 17.51
N HIS A 9 10.59 -14.38 17.89
CA HIS A 9 11.73 -14.30 16.97
C HIS A 9 11.71 -15.35 15.85
N LEU A 10 11.06 -16.50 16.06
CA LEU A 10 10.90 -17.54 15.03
C LEU A 10 9.66 -17.37 14.13
N ARG A 11 8.68 -16.54 14.50
CA ARG A 11 7.49 -16.24 13.67
C ARG A 11 7.59 -14.95 12.85
N ALA A 12 8.63 -14.13 13.06
CA ALA A 12 8.86 -12.88 12.32
C ALA A 12 9.40 -13.07 10.88
N ARG A 13 9.14 -14.23 10.27
CA ARG A 13 9.37 -14.49 8.85
C ARG A 13 8.01 -14.45 8.15
N ILE A 14 7.31 -13.32 8.25
CA ILE A 14 6.08 -13.11 7.48
C ILE A 14 6.49 -13.28 6.01
N PRO A 15 6.03 -14.33 5.32
CA PRO A 15 6.45 -14.54 3.95
C PRO A 15 5.96 -13.37 3.10
N PRO A 16 6.70 -12.97 2.04
CA PRO A 16 6.33 -11.91 1.10
C PRO A 16 5.05 -12.20 0.28
N LEU A 17 4.27 -13.19 0.70
CA LEU A 17 3.14 -13.75 0.00
C LEU A 17 1.97 -12.78 -0.19
N PRO A 18 1.64 -11.83 0.71
CA PRO A 18 0.47 -10.98 0.50
C PRO A 18 0.76 -9.76 -0.40
N PHE A 19 2.02 -9.32 -0.57
CA PHE A 19 2.31 -8.08 -1.30
C PHE A 19 2.17 -8.24 -2.82
N VAL A 20 2.72 -9.32 -3.38
CA VAL A 20 2.70 -9.57 -4.84
C VAL A 20 1.25 -9.74 -5.36
N PRO A 21 0.37 -10.54 -4.71
CA PRO A 21 -1.03 -10.63 -5.11
C PRO A 21 -1.77 -9.30 -5.05
N SER A 22 -1.51 -8.45 -4.04
CA SER A 22 -2.16 -7.14 -3.92
C SER A 22 -1.77 -6.20 -5.07
N VAL A 23 -0.50 -6.19 -5.48
CA VAL A 23 -0.05 -5.36 -6.61
C VAL A 23 -0.67 -5.84 -7.92
N ILE A 24 -0.69 -7.16 -8.15
CA ILE A 24 -1.31 -7.74 -9.36
C ILE A 24 -2.81 -7.43 -9.40
N LEU A 25 -3.50 -7.60 -8.28
CA LEU A 25 -4.93 -7.32 -8.18
C LEU A 25 -5.23 -5.83 -8.37
N GLY A 26 -4.37 -4.94 -7.85
CA GLY A 26 -4.49 -3.50 -8.07
C GLY A 26 -4.34 -3.09 -9.54
N ILE A 27 -3.41 -3.70 -10.27
CA ILE A 27 -3.24 -3.47 -11.71
C ILE A 27 -4.45 -3.96 -12.49
N LEU A 28 -4.95 -5.16 -12.15
CA LEU A 28 -6.11 -5.75 -12.82
C LEU A 28 -7.37 -4.91 -12.59
N LEU A 29 -7.58 -4.43 -11.36
CA LEU A 29 -8.71 -3.55 -11.02
C LEU A 29 -8.60 -2.17 -11.68
N MET A 30 -7.40 -1.60 -11.80
CA MET A 30 -7.20 -0.33 -12.49
C MET A 30 -7.48 -0.47 -14.00
N GLY A 31 -7.03 -1.59 -14.60
CA GLY A 31 -7.31 -1.91 -16.00
C GLY A 31 -8.80 -2.12 -16.27
N THR A 32 -9.50 -2.85 -15.41
CA THR A 32 -10.96 -3.03 -15.55
C THR A 32 -11.72 -1.73 -15.33
N TYR A 33 -11.34 -0.91 -14.36
CA TYR A 33 -11.94 0.42 -14.15
C TYR A 33 -11.75 1.33 -15.37
N GLY A 34 -10.56 1.34 -15.98
CA GLY A 34 -10.28 2.07 -17.22
C GLY A 34 -11.14 1.63 -18.40
N LEU A 35 -11.29 0.32 -18.59
CA LEU A 35 -12.12 -0.25 -19.66
C LEU A 35 -13.62 0.08 -19.49
N VAL A 36 -14.13 -0.02 -18.26
CA VAL A 36 -15.53 0.26 -17.93
C VAL A 36 -15.85 1.75 -18.09
N THR A 37 -14.93 2.64 -17.69
CA THR A 37 -15.11 4.09 -17.83
C THR A 37 -14.91 4.60 -19.25
N ALA A 38 -14.14 3.90 -20.09
CA ALA A 38 -13.99 4.23 -21.51
C ALA A 38 -15.19 3.78 -22.38
N ASN A 39 -15.97 2.79 -21.94
CA ASN A 39 -17.15 2.29 -22.67
C ASN A 39 -18.40 2.21 -21.77
N PRO A 40 -18.89 3.35 -21.25
CA PRO A 40 -20.01 3.37 -20.31
C PRO A 40 -21.32 2.80 -20.90
N GLU A 41 -21.51 2.84 -22.22
CA GLU A 41 -22.73 2.33 -22.87
C GLU A 41 -22.79 0.80 -22.98
N ARG A 42 -21.66 0.10 -22.86
CA ARG A 42 -21.60 -1.37 -22.98
C ARG A 42 -21.52 -2.08 -21.64
N CYS A 43 -21.28 -1.35 -20.55
CA CYS A 43 -21.08 -1.91 -19.22
C CYS A 43 -22.28 -1.62 -18.31
N HIS A 44 -22.74 -2.65 -17.58
CA HIS A 44 -23.76 -2.45 -16.55
C HIS A 44 -23.18 -1.66 -15.38
N TRP A 45 -23.96 -0.77 -14.77
CA TRP A 45 -23.57 0.04 -13.60
C TRP A 45 -22.97 -0.76 -12.44
N ARG A 46 -23.34 -2.04 -12.31
CA ARG A 46 -22.79 -2.99 -11.32
C ARG A 46 -21.29 -3.23 -11.46
N ALA A 47 -20.74 -3.15 -12.67
CA ALA A 47 -19.31 -3.31 -12.91
C ALA A 47 -18.51 -2.16 -12.26
N ILE A 48 -19.01 -0.93 -12.37
CA ILE A 48 -18.39 0.24 -11.73
C ILE A 48 -18.42 0.08 -10.20
N ALA A 49 -19.58 -0.22 -9.63
CA ALA A 49 -19.73 -0.42 -8.18
C ALA A 49 -18.77 -1.50 -7.67
N PHE A 50 -18.71 -2.66 -8.33
CA PHE A 50 -17.82 -3.76 -7.94
C PHE A 50 -16.34 -3.36 -7.98
N THR A 51 -15.89 -2.65 -9.03
CA THR A 51 -14.49 -2.21 -9.13
C THR A 51 -14.10 -1.22 -8.04
N VAL A 52 -15.00 -0.29 -7.70
CA VAL A 52 -14.77 0.70 -6.63
C VAL A 52 -14.76 0.03 -5.26
N ASP A 53 -15.72 -0.86 -4.98
CA ASP A 53 -15.79 -1.59 -3.71
C ASP A 53 -14.57 -2.49 -3.49
N ALA A 54 -14.15 -3.21 -4.53
CA ALA A 54 -12.95 -4.05 -4.49
C ALA A 54 -11.69 -3.22 -4.20
N TYR A 55 -11.58 -2.04 -4.80
CA TYR A 55 -10.45 -1.13 -4.56
C TYR A 55 -10.42 -0.63 -3.12
N LEU A 56 -11.58 -0.20 -2.58
CA LEU A 56 -11.70 0.25 -1.18
C LEU A 56 -11.35 -0.87 -0.19
N TYR A 57 -11.77 -2.10 -0.46
CA TYR A 57 -11.44 -3.25 0.38
C TYR A 57 -9.93 -3.52 0.44
N ILE A 58 -9.24 -3.47 -0.71
CA ILE A 58 -7.79 -3.66 -0.78
C ILE A 58 -7.06 -2.54 -0.05
N LEU A 59 -7.49 -1.28 -0.24
CA LEU A 59 -6.87 -0.13 0.42
C LEU A 59 -7.00 -0.22 1.95
N LEU A 60 -8.19 -0.60 2.43
CA LEU A 60 -8.45 -0.82 3.85
C LEU A 60 -7.59 -1.97 4.40
N ALA A 61 -7.58 -3.13 3.73
CA ALA A 61 -6.80 -4.29 4.15
C ALA A 61 -5.29 -4.00 4.18
N ALA A 62 -4.75 -3.41 3.11
CA ALA A 62 -3.34 -3.08 2.99
C ALA A 62 -2.90 -2.11 4.11
N SER A 63 -3.73 -1.10 4.40
CA SER A 63 -3.40 -0.12 5.43
C SER A 63 -3.45 -0.67 6.86
N ASN A 64 -4.40 -1.56 7.14
CA ASN A 64 -4.48 -2.25 8.43
C ASN A 64 -3.28 -3.15 8.66
N ILE A 65 -2.87 -3.92 7.63
CA ILE A 65 -1.69 -4.79 7.69
C ILE A 65 -0.42 -3.98 7.89
N ALA A 66 -0.26 -2.86 7.16
CA ALA A 66 0.90 -1.98 7.31
C ALA A 66 1.01 -1.39 8.72
N THR A 67 -0.11 -0.94 9.29
CA THR A 67 -0.16 -0.37 10.64
C THR A 67 0.14 -1.45 11.69
N MET A 68 -0.44 -2.65 11.57
CA MET A 68 -0.11 -3.77 12.45
C MET A 68 1.36 -4.16 12.38
N TYR A 69 1.94 -4.20 11.16
CA TYR A 69 3.35 -4.52 11.00
C TYR A 69 4.26 -3.50 11.71
N LEU A 70 3.91 -2.21 11.68
CA LEU A 70 4.72 -1.20 12.36
C LEU A 70 4.56 -1.23 13.88
N ILE A 71 3.37 -1.55 14.37
CA ILE A 71 3.10 -1.77 15.80
C ILE A 71 3.92 -2.94 16.33
N ASP A 72 3.95 -4.05 15.58
CA ASP A 72 4.75 -5.22 15.92
C ASP A 72 6.25 -4.94 15.87
N ALA A 73 6.70 -4.05 14.98
CA ALA A 73 8.11 -3.67 14.85
C ALA A 73 8.59 -2.71 15.94
N CYS A 74 7.71 -1.89 16.52
CA CYS A 74 8.07 -0.84 17.50
C CYS A 74 7.04 -0.76 18.65
N PRO A 75 7.05 -1.73 19.59
CA PRO A 75 6.04 -1.82 20.64
C PRO A 75 6.09 -0.70 21.69
N GLU A 76 7.22 0.02 21.80
CA GLU A 76 7.35 1.14 22.75
C GLU A 76 6.58 2.41 22.32
N ARG A 77 6.26 2.53 21.02
CA ARG A 77 5.65 3.74 20.44
C ARG A 77 4.32 3.46 19.73
N ILE A 78 3.59 2.42 20.16
CA ILE A 78 2.34 1.97 19.53
C ILE A 78 1.32 3.12 19.44
N GLY A 79 1.11 3.86 20.52
CA GLY A 79 0.14 4.95 20.57
C GLY A 79 0.44 6.07 19.57
N ALA A 80 1.71 6.47 19.44
CA ALA A 80 2.12 7.49 18.46
C ALA A 80 2.04 6.95 17.02
N ASN A 81 2.48 5.71 16.79
CA ASN A 81 2.48 5.10 15.47
C ASN A 81 1.05 4.89 14.92
N LEU A 82 0.09 4.55 15.78
CA LEU A 82 -1.33 4.37 15.41
C LEU A 82 -1.96 5.65 14.83
N VAL A 83 -1.47 6.83 15.19
CA VAL A 83 -2.02 8.11 14.72
C VAL A 83 -1.19 8.70 13.59
N VAL A 84 0.14 8.65 13.69
CA VAL A 84 1.02 9.30 12.71
C VAL A 84 0.95 8.61 11.34
N ILE A 85 0.88 7.28 11.28
CA ILE A 85 0.89 6.56 9.98
C ILE A 85 -0.39 6.84 9.18
N PRO A 86 -1.62 6.68 9.73
CA PRO A 86 -2.82 6.92 8.94
C PRO A 86 -2.93 8.38 8.50
N VAL A 87 -2.59 9.32 9.40
CA VAL A 87 -2.65 10.76 9.10
C VAL A 87 -1.69 11.13 7.98
N THR A 88 -0.44 10.67 8.03
CA THR A 88 0.55 10.99 6.98
C THR A 88 0.19 10.34 5.65
N ARG A 89 -0.29 9.09 5.66
CA ARG A 89 -0.78 8.39 4.45
C ARG A 89 -1.93 9.17 3.79
N ASP A 90 -2.93 9.56 4.58
CA ASP A 90 -4.11 10.24 4.05
C ASP A 90 -3.80 11.66 3.60
N LEU A 91 -2.87 12.35 4.27
CA LEU A 91 -2.41 13.67 3.84
C LEU A 91 -1.68 13.61 2.49
N VAL A 92 -0.79 12.63 2.30
CA VAL A 92 -0.11 12.41 1.02
C VAL A 92 -1.11 12.05 -0.07
N SER A 93 -2.07 11.17 0.23
CA SER A 93 -3.14 10.80 -0.69
C SER A 93 -3.95 12.03 -1.13
N PHE A 94 -4.35 12.88 -0.18
CA PHE A 94 -5.09 14.11 -0.44
C PHE A 94 -4.29 15.10 -1.30
N GLY A 95 -3.00 15.26 -1.03
CA GLY A 95 -2.11 16.11 -1.82
C GLY A 95 -2.01 15.66 -3.28
N ILE A 96 -1.86 14.35 -3.50
CA ILE A 96 -1.82 13.78 -4.86
C ILE A 96 -3.17 13.96 -5.56
N SER A 97 -4.29 13.71 -4.87
CA SER A 97 -5.63 13.89 -5.44
C SER A 97 -5.85 15.32 -5.93
N ASN A 98 -5.48 16.34 -5.15
CA ASN A 98 -5.60 17.74 -5.56
C ASN A 98 -4.78 18.06 -6.81
N GLY A 99 -3.56 17.54 -6.92
CA GLY A 99 -2.73 17.70 -8.13
C GLY A 99 -3.30 17.00 -9.35
N THR A 100 -4.08 15.93 -9.15
CA THR A 100 -4.56 15.11 -10.26
C THR A 100 -5.86 15.61 -10.87
N VAL A 101 -6.65 16.43 -10.16
CA VAL A 101 -7.89 17.05 -10.71
C VAL A 101 -7.60 17.83 -11.99
N GLY A 102 -6.50 18.58 -12.05
CA GLY A 102 -6.10 19.32 -13.25
C GLY A 102 -5.60 18.44 -14.40
N TYR A 103 -5.09 17.24 -14.08
CA TYR A 103 -4.61 16.28 -15.08
C TYR A 103 -5.76 15.53 -15.75
N ILE A 104 -6.80 15.17 -14.98
CA ILE A 104 -7.99 14.46 -15.47
C ILE A 104 -8.76 15.31 -16.49
N ALA A 105 -8.77 16.63 -16.36
CA ALA A 105 -9.47 17.53 -17.27
C ALA A 105 -8.88 17.58 -18.69
N ASN A 106 -7.63 17.14 -18.88
CA ASN A 106 -6.89 17.31 -20.14
C ASN A 106 -6.51 15.98 -20.83
N VAL A 107 -6.88 14.83 -20.26
CA VAL A 107 -6.42 13.52 -20.73
C VAL A 107 -7.60 12.57 -20.88
N ASP A 108 -7.61 11.81 -21.98
CA ASP A 108 -8.62 10.78 -22.23
C ASP A 108 -8.63 9.70 -21.14
N THR A 109 -9.83 9.21 -20.81
CA THR A 109 -10.11 8.23 -19.75
C THR A 109 -9.27 6.95 -19.86
N ALA A 110 -9.02 6.48 -21.10
CA ALA A 110 -8.18 5.32 -21.35
C ALA A 110 -6.71 5.58 -20.95
N ASN A 111 -6.16 6.73 -21.34
CA ASN A 111 -4.78 7.12 -21.02
C ASN A 111 -4.61 7.39 -19.53
N LEU A 112 -5.61 7.96 -18.86
CA LEU A 112 -5.62 8.15 -17.41
C LEU A 112 -5.43 6.81 -16.68
N SER A 113 -6.23 5.79 -17.04
CA SER A 113 -6.14 4.49 -16.39
C SER A 113 -4.77 3.81 -16.54
N GLY A 114 -4.14 3.96 -17.73
CA GLY A 114 -2.80 3.43 -18.00
C GLY A 114 -1.72 4.12 -17.17
N VAL A 115 -1.81 5.44 -17.00
CA VAL A 115 -0.87 6.21 -16.17
C VAL A 115 -0.95 5.79 -14.70
N TYR A 116 -2.15 5.68 -14.14
CA TYR A 116 -2.30 5.22 -12.75
C TYR A 116 -1.85 3.77 -12.56
N ALA A 117 -2.11 2.89 -13.54
CA ALA A 117 -1.61 1.51 -13.49
C ALA A 117 -0.07 1.48 -13.51
N ALA A 118 0.57 2.33 -14.32
CA ALA A 118 2.02 2.47 -14.33
C ALA A 118 2.57 2.98 -12.99
N VAL A 119 1.90 3.94 -12.36
CA VAL A 119 2.27 4.43 -11.02
C VAL A 119 2.20 3.28 -10.00
N ILE A 120 1.13 2.48 -10.01
CA ILE A 120 1.01 1.31 -9.12
C ILE A 120 2.15 0.32 -9.35
N VAL A 121 2.51 0.05 -10.61
CA VAL A 121 3.64 -0.83 -10.96
C VAL A 121 4.97 -0.27 -10.43
N ILE A 122 5.23 1.02 -10.60
CA ILE A 122 6.49 1.66 -10.15
C ILE A 122 6.60 1.59 -8.63
N PHE A 123 5.54 1.92 -7.89
CA PHE A 123 5.54 1.82 -6.43
C PHE A 123 5.59 0.36 -5.94
N GLY A 124 4.91 -0.56 -6.63
CA GLY A 124 5.00 -2.00 -6.36
C GLY A 124 6.40 -2.57 -6.55
N LEU A 125 7.08 -2.19 -7.64
CA LEU A 125 8.47 -2.56 -7.91
C LEU A 125 9.42 -1.93 -6.87
N THR A 126 9.22 -0.67 -6.53
CA THR A 126 10.00 0.01 -5.48
C THR A 126 9.86 -0.72 -4.14
N GLY A 127 8.64 -1.16 -3.78
CA GLY A 127 8.41 -2.00 -2.60
C GLY A 127 9.17 -3.33 -2.67
N CYS A 128 9.23 -3.97 -3.83
CA CYS A 128 10.01 -5.18 -4.05
C CYS A 128 11.53 -4.94 -3.88
N VAL A 129 12.05 -3.83 -4.41
CA VAL A 129 13.46 -3.43 -4.27
C VAL A 129 13.81 -3.12 -2.81
N MET A 130 12.93 -2.41 -2.09
CA MET A 130 13.12 -2.15 -0.66
C MET A 130 13.15 -3.44 0.17
N PHE A 131 12.36 -4.45 -0.21
CA PHE A 131 12.41 -5.74 0.46
C PHE A 131 13.79 -6.42 0.30
N TRP A 132 14.36 -6.39 -0.91
CA TRP A 132 15.68 -6.99 -1.16
C TRP A 132 16.79 -6.24 -0.44
N THR A 133 16.72 -4.90 -0.42
CA THR A 133 17.67 -4.02 0.26
C THR A 133 17.42 -3.92 1.77
N GLY A 134 16.31 -4.45 2.29
CA GLY A 134 15.94 -4.38 3.70
C GLY A 134 16.96 -5.01 4.65
N LYS A 135 17.70 -6.05 4.22
CA LYS A 135 18.82 -6.60 5.00
C LYS A 135 19.98 -5.61 5.12
N SER A 136 20.20 -4.79 4.09
CA SER A 136 21.22 -3.74 4.08
C SER A 136 20.78 -2.54 4.92
N ALA A 137 19.52 -2.12 4.80
CA ALA A 137 18.94 -1.04 5.59
C ALA A 137 18.98 -1.34 7.10
N ARG A 138 18.68 -2.59 7.51
CA ARG A 138 18.78 -3.01 8.92
C ARG A 138 20.22 -2.95 9.44
N ARG A 139 21.22 -3.29 8.62
CA ARG A 139 22.64 -3.16 8.99
C ARG A 139 23.08 -1.70 9.10
N PHE A 140 22.50 -0.82 8.29
CA PHE A 140 22.78 0.62 8.31
C PHE A 140 22.16 1.33 9.53
N CYS A 141 20.97 0.90 9.98
CA CYS A 141 20.31 1.47 11.15
C CYS A 141 20.75 0.85 12.50
N ALA A 142 21.40 -0.32 12.47
CA ALA A 142 21.92 -1.00 13.67
C ALA A 142 22.83 -0.13 14.57
N PRO A 143 23.69 0.78 14.06
CA PRO A 143 24.57 1.59 14.90
C PRO A 143 23.86 2.74 15.64
N TRP A 144 22.61 3.06 15.27
CA TRP A 144 21.87 4.23 15.77
C TRP A 144 20.77 3.87 16.76
N VAL A 145 20.66 2.59 17.13
CA VAL A 145 19.85 2.17 18.27
C VAL A 145 20.62 2.57 19.53
N THR A 146 20.27 3.73 20.09
CA THR A 146 20.62 4.08 21.46
C THR A 146 19.82 3.17 22.38
N ASP A 147 20.49 2.31 23.13
CA ASP A 147 19.90 1.60 24.25
C ASP A 147 19.52 2.66 25.30
N TYR A 148 18.22 2.91 25.47
CA TYR A 148 17.71 3.71 26.59
C TYR A 148 17.47 2.76 27.76
N GLU A 149 18.21 2.94 28.86
CA GLU A 149 17.92 2.31 30.16
C GLU A 149 16.57 2.79 30.73
#